data_AF-J0UFT1-F1
#
_entry.id   AF-J0UFT1-F1
#
_cell.length_a   1.000
_cell.length_b   1.000
_cell.length_c   1.000
_cell.angle_alpha   90.00
_cell.angle_beta   90.00
_cell.angle_gamma   90.00
#
_symmetry.space_group_name_H-M   'P 1'
#
loop_
_entity.id
_entity.type
_entity.pdbx_description
1 polymer ?
#
loop_
_entity_poly.entity_id
_entity_poly.type
_entity_poly.pdbx_seq_one_letter_code
_entity_poly.pdbx_strand_id
1 'polypeptide(L)'
;MTMMMTHRPLRFIRRGQTAALHDVPPDRTLLEVLREDLGCTGTKEGCGEGDCGACTVVLGEERDGKLHYSAVNSCIRLAHSVDGMALWTVEDLAEDPLIRPAGPAPSAEKAITLHPAQEAMVQCHGSQCGFCTPGFVMSLFGMYQNHVCHGQPITRELAQEELSGNLCRCTGYRPILDAAQQMAALPPVAVDEAQLLRQLAQLQSLAADGTAYLAPTTLPALLAARAAHPGAQVVAGCTDVGLWVTKMHKQYAQILDVTRAAELLQLGEDAHQITIGAAVSLTDAFAALVRQWPQLHSFATRFAGLPVRNSGTLGGNVANGSPIGDSMPLLIALRAQIVLASTRGERTLALEDLYTGYRQNVMAPDELLVRIVVPRPAVTEADPPPGRPKAASAPLGGSEDTPVPSVGANFLRAYKISKRFDDDISAVCLVVNLDIEAGVVRRASIGAGGVAATPARARQTEAALTGQPWSAETVQQAADALQAEFSPISDMRASGAYRRTVLASLLQRFWLESQGQDAVSVENFRLEAAV
;
A
#
# COMPACT_ATOMS: atom_id res chain seq x y z
N MET A 1 -2.24 15.21 -44.31
CA MET A 1 -2.04 13.75 -44.47
C MET A 1 -1.56 13.24 -43.13
N THR A 2 -2.51 12.95 -42.24
CA THR A 2 -2.25 12.55 -40.85
C THR A 2 -1.66 11.15 -40.89
N MET A 3 -0.39 10.98 -40.52
CA MET A 3 0.19 9.65 -40.35
C MET A 3 -0.66 8.91 -39.32
N MET A 4 -1.31 7.81 -39.72
CA MET A 4 -1.91 6.87 -38.79
C MET A 4 -0.77 6.33 -37.92
N MET A 5 -0.62 6.86 -36.72
CA MET A 5 0.21 6.23 -35.69
C MET A 5 -0.50 4.92 -35.35
N THR A 6 0.10 3.79 -35.70
CA THR A 6 -0.40 2.47 -35.31
C THR A 6 -0.17 2.31 -33.81
N HIS A 7 -1.15 2.66 -33.00
CA HIS A 7 -1.08 2.45 -31.56
C HIS A 7 -1.22 0.95 -31.25
N ARG A 8 -0.32 0.42 -30.40
CA ARG A 8 -0.42 -0.95 -29.90
C ARG A 8 -1.77 -1.11 -29.19
N PRO A 9 -2.55 -2.16 -29.48
CA PRO A 9 -3.76 -2.42 -28.73
C PRO A 9 -3.44 -2.77 -27.27
N LEU A 10 -4.28 -2.30 -26.35
CA LEU A 10 -4.34 -2.80 -24.98
C LEU A 10 -4.83 -4.25 -25.04
N ARG A 11 -4.07 -5.20 -24.48
CA ARG A 11 -4.47 -6.62 -24.47
C ARG A 11 -4.43 -7.24 -23.09
N PHE A 12 -5.45 -8.02 -22.75
CA PHE A 12 -5.53 -8.76 -21.49
C PHE A 12 -6.36 -10.03 -21.69
N ILE A 13 -6.25 -10.98 -20.75
CA ILE A 13 -7.07 -12.19 -20.74
C ILE A 13 -8.38 -11.90 -19.98
N ARG A 14 -9.51 -12.21 -20.61
CA ARG A 14 -10.84 -12.13 -20.00
C ARG A 14 -11.72 -13.25 -20.55
N ARG A 15 -12.44 -13.98 -19.69
CA ARG A 15 -13.29 -15.12 -20.09
C ARG A 15 -12.52 -16.19 -20.87
N GLY A 16 -11.29 -16.48 -20.44
CA GLY A 16 -10.38 -17.41 -21.11
C GLY A 16 -9.95 -17.01 -22.53
N GLN A 17 -10.18 -15.78 -22.96
CA GLN A 17 -9.84 -15.26 -24.29
C GLN A 17 -8.98 -14.00 -24.19
N THR A 18 -8.20 -13.72 -25.23
CA THR A 18 -7.48 -12.45 -25.36
C THR A 18 -8.43 -11.36 -25.83
N ALA A 19 -8.72 -10.38 -24.98
CA ALA A 19 -9.34 -9.13 -25.39
C ALA A 19 -8.26 -8.19 -25.95
N ALA A 20 -8.59 -7.44 -27.00
CA ALA A 20 -7.71 -6.43 -27.60
C ALA A 20 -8.52 -5.18 -27.95
N LEU A 21 -8.10 -4.03 -27.41
CA LEU A 21 -8.71 -2.73 -27.70
C LEU A 21 -7.70 -1.80 -28.36
N HIS A 22 -8.10 -1.19 -29.47
CA HIS A 22 -7.28 -0.22 -30.21
C HIS A 22 -7.60 1.20 -29.76
N ASP A 23 -6.65 2.12 -30.00
CA ASP A 23 -6.83 3.56 -29.83
C ASP A 23 -7.30 4.00 -28.43
N VAL A 24 -6.94 3.23 -27.39
CA VAL A 24 -7.22 3.57 -25.99
C VAL A 24 -6.31 4.74 -25.57
N PRO A 25 -6.85 5.89 -25.14
CA PRO A 25 -6.05 7.00 -24.63
C PRO A 25 -5.18 6.58 -23.44
N PRO A 26 -3.96 7.13 -23.29
CA PRO A 26 -3.02 6.74 -22.23
C PRO A 26 -3.56 6.99 -20.81
N ASP A 27 -4.38 8.03 -20.64
CA ASP A 27 -4.99 8.45 -19.38
C ASP A 27 -6.40 7.89 -19.14
N ARG A 28 -6.94 7.08 -20.06
CA ARG A 28 -8.25 6.44 -19.88
C ARG A 28 -8.20 5.44 -18.73
N THR A 29 -9.16 5.53 -17.84
CA THR A 29 -9.26 4.63 -16.68
C THR A 29 -9.77 3.26 -17.10
N LEU A 30 -9.42 2.23 -16.32
CA LEU A 30 -9.92 0.88 -16.54
C LEU A 30 -11.45 0.82 -16.39
N LEU A 31 -12.03 1.62 -15.49
CA LEU A 31 -13.47 1.69 -15.30
C LEU A 31 -14.20 2.22 -16.55
N GLU A 32 -13.68 3.29 -17.16
CA GLU A 32 -14.22 3.83 -18.41
C GLU A 32 -14.16 2.79 -19.52
N VAL A 33 -13.01 2.11 -19.69
CA VAL A 33 -12.88 1.03 -20.67
C VAL A 33 -13.91 -0.07 -20.44
N LEU A 34 -14.07 -0.52 -19.19
CA LEU A 34 -15.02 -1.60 -18.88
C LEU A 34 -16.45 -1.17 -19.18
N ARG A 35 -16.85 0.02 -18.77
CA ARG A 35 -18.26 0.46 -18.84
C ARG A 35 -18.65 1.00 -20.21
N GLU A 36 -17.80 1.82 -20.81
CA GLU A 36 -18.11 2.57 -22.03
C GLU A 36 -17.69 1.81 -23.29
N ASP A 37 -16.53 1.15 -23.26
CA ASP A 37 -15.98 0.50 -24.46
C ASP A 37 -16.40 -0.97 -24.55
N LEU A 38 -16.49 -1.66 -23.40
CA LEU A 38 -16.83 -3.09 -23.32
C LEU A 38 -18.26 -3.38 -22.83
N GLY A 39 -19.02 -2.37 -22.41
CA GLY A 39 -20.39 -2.54 -21.91
C GLY A 39 -20.52 -3.37 -20.63
N CYS A 40 -19.43 -3.59 -19.89
CA CYS A 40 -19.37 -4.33 -18.64
C CYS A 40 -19.81 -3.44 -17.47
N THR A 41 -21.13 -3.24 -17.36
CA THR A 41 -21.72 -2.23 -16.48
C THR A 41 -21.93 -2.69 -15.04
N GLY A 42 -21.66 -3.95 -14.71
CA GLY A 42 -21.70 -4.52 -13.35
C GLY A 42 -20.72 -3.83 -12.43
N THR A 43 -19.51 -3.53 -12.89
CA THR A 43 -18.56 -2.66 -12.19
C THR A 43 -19.09 -1.22 -12.16
N LYS A 44 -19.13 -0.60 -10.96
CA LYS A 44 -19.82 0.69 -10.76
C LYS A 44 -18.84 1.82 -10.46
N GLU A 45 -19.16 3.01 -10.95
CA GLU A 45 -18.58 4.24 -10.43
C GLU A 45 -19.40 4.72 -9.24
N GLY A 46 -18.81 4.71 -8.04
CA GLY A 46 -19.46 5.25 -6.84
C GLY A 46 -18.83 6.56 -6.36
N CYS A 47 -17.51 6.62 -6.31
CA CYS A 47 -16.76 7.80 -5.84
C CYS A 47 -15.78 8.35 -6.88
N GLY A 48 -15.17 7.52 -7.74
CA GLY A 48 -14.12 7.96 -8.67
C GLY A 48 -12.77 8.30 -8.02
N GLU A 49 -12.54 7.87 -6.78
CA GLU A 49 -11.34 8.21 -6.00
C GLU A 49 -10.73 7.04 -5.19
N GLY A 50 -11.19 5.81 -5.42
CA GLY A 50 -10.69 4.62 -4.73
C GLY A 50 -11.30 4.33 -3.35
N ASP A 51 -11.98 5.29 -2.72
CA ASP A 51 -12.49 5.20 -1.33
C ASP A 51 -13.67 4.21 -1.14
N CYS A 52 -14.55 4.05 -2.14
CA CYS A 52 -15.79 3.29 -1.93
C CYS A 52 -15.75 1.80 -2.31
N GLY A 53 -14.75 1.37 -3.09
CA GLY A 53 -14.65 -0.02 -3.58
C GLY A 53 -15.75 -0.51 -4.54
N ALA A 54 -16.73 0.31 -4.93
CA ALA A 54 -17.81 -0.12 -5.83
C ALA A 54 -17.32 -0.50 -7.25
N CYS A 55 -16.12 -0.02 -7.60
CA CYS A 55 -15.43 -0.29 -8.87
C CYS A 55 -14.42 -1.44 -8.80
N THR A 56 -14.38 -2.20 -7.70
CA THR A 56 -13.38 -3.26 -7.52
C THR A 56 -13.49 -4.31 -8.61
N VAL A 57 -12.34 -4.66 -9.19
CA VAL A 57 -12.12 -5.77 -10.11
C VAL A 57 -10.92 -6.59 -9.61
N VAL A 58 -10.74 -7.81 -10.12
CA VAL A 58 -9.57 -8.63 -9.76
C VAL A 58 -8.68 -8.80 -10.98
N LEU A 59 -7.39 -8.54 -10.79
CA LEU A 59 -6.34 -8.81 -11.76
C LEU A 59 -5.63 -10.10 -11.41
N GLY A 60 -5.25 -10.86 -12.43
CA GLY A 60 -4.36 -12.02 -12.32
C GLY A 60 -3.09 -11.78 -13.10
N GLU A 61 -1.94 -11.93 -12.47
CA GLU A 61 -0.65 -11.78 -13.13
C GLU A 61 0.31 -12.92 -12.76
N GLU A 62 1.20 -13.25 -13.67
CA GLU A 62 2.25 -14.23 -13.42
C GLU A 62 3.42 -13.57 -12.67
N ARG A 63 3.79 -14.14 -11.52
CA ARG A 63 4.96 -13.77 -10.74
C ARG A 63 5.63 -15.05 -10.25
N ASP A 64 6.93 -15.20 -10.54
CA ASP A 64 7.75 -16.35 -10.13
C ASP A 64 7.13 -17.73 -10.47
N GLY A 65 6.54 -17.84 -11.65
CA GLY A 65 5.88 -19.04 -12.17
C GLY A 65 4.51 -19.33 -11.56
N LYS A 66 3.97 -18.42 -10.74
CA LYS A 66 2.68 -18.56 -10.05
C LYS A 66 1.73 -17.44 -10.41
N LEU A 67 0.44 -17.72 -10.31
CA LEU A 67 -0.59 -16.72 -10.50
C LEU A 67 -0.80 -15.95 -9.19
N HIS A 68 -0.79 -14.63 -9.29
CA HIS A 68 -1.09 -13.74 -8.18
C HIS A 68 -2.35 -12.94 -8.46
N TYR A 69 -3.28 -12.92 -7.49
CA TYR A 69 -4.54 -12.20 -7.59
C TYR A 69 -4.52 -10.92 -6.78
N SER A 70 -4.89 -9.82 -7.43
CA SER A 70 -4.98 -8.51 -6.81
C SER A 70 -6.35 -7.88 -7.05
N ALA A 71 -7.12 -7.68 -5.99
CA ALA A 71 -8.29 -6.81 -6.03
C ALA A 71 -7.82 -5.35 -6.15
N VAL A 72 -8.37 -4.58 -7.09
CA VAL A 72 -7.95 -3.20 -7.37
C VAL A 72 -9.14 -2.29 -7.70
N ASN A 73 -9.00 -0.98 -7.48
CA ASN A 73 -10.01 0.01 -7.89
C ASN A 73 -9.84 0.37 -9.36
N SER A 74 -10.75 -0.07 -10.22
CA SER A 74 -10.68 0.26 -11.66
C SER A 74 -10.87 1.75 -11.98
N CYS A 75 -11.50 2.53 -11.09
CA CYS A 75 -11.76 3.96 -11.32
C CYS A 75 -10.51 4.85 -11.32
N ILE A 76 -9.42 4.43 -10.67
CA ILE A 76 -8.17 5.20 -10.56
C ILE A 76 -6.98 4.46 -11.18
N ARG A 77 -7.21 3.28 -11.76
CA ARG A 77 -6.22 2.50 -12.49
C ARG A 77 -6.29 2.88 -13.97
N LEU A 78 -5.15 3.20 -14.59
CA LEU A 78 -5.10 3.48 -16.03
C LEU A 78 -5.21 2.18 -16.83
N ALA A 79 -5.98 2.17 -17.91
CA ALA A 79 -6.29 0.94 -18.65
C ALA A 79 -5.05 0.25 -19.23
N HIS A 80 -4.08 1.01 -19.73
CA HIS A 80 -2.83 0.44 -20.28
C HIS A 80 -2.01 -0.34 -19.26
N SER A 81 -2.15 -0.04 -17.97
CA SER A 81 -1.41 -0.72 -16.90
C SER A 81 -1.87 -2.16 -16.61
N VAL A 82 -2.95 -2.63 -17.26
CA VAL A 82 -3.39 -4.03 -17.19
C VAL A 82 -3.05 -4.83 -18.44
N ASP A 83 -2.35 -4.22 -19.40
CA ASP A 83 -1.88 -4.94 -20.58
C ASP A 83 -0.97 -6.11 -20.15
N GLY A 84 -1.23 -7.30 -20.69
CA GLY A 84 -0.53 -8.54 -20.33
C GLY A 84 -1.06 -9.26 -19.10
N MET A 85 -2.14 -8.79 -18.45
CA MET A 85 -2.73 -9.41 -17.26
C MET A 85 -4.03 -10.17 -17.59
N ALA A 86 -4.53 -10.94 -16.62
CA ALA A 86 -5.91 -11.42 -16.58
C ALA A 86 -6.79 -10.42 -15.83
N LEU A 87 -8.06 -10.30 -16.24
CA LEU A 87 -9.03 -9.39 -15.64
C LEU A 87 -10.38 -10.07 -15.45
N TRP A 88 -10.91 -9.98 -14.23
CA TRP A 88 -12.26 -10.42 -13.89
C TRP A 88 -13.11 -9.27 -13.37
N THR A 89 -14.34 -9.18 -13.89
CA THR A 89 -15.43 -8.37 -13.32
C THR A 89 -16.48 -9.26 -12.67
N VAL A 90 -17.49 -8.65 -12.04
CA VAL A 90 -18.56 -9.39 -11.35
C VAL A 90 -19.33 -10.32 -12.27
N GLU A 91 -19.53 -9.93 -13.54
CA GLU A 91 -20.21 -10.71 -14.56
C GLU A 91 -19.39 -11.94 -14.99
N ASP A 92 -18.06 -11.85 -14.90
CA ASP A 92 -17.18 -12.91 -15.37
C ASP A 92 -17.19 -14.12 -14.44
N LEU A 93 -17.52 -13.96 -13.15
CA LEU A 93 -17.48 -15.05 -12.17
C LEU A 93 -18.41 -16.22 -12.49
N ALA A 94 -19.49 -15.98 -13.25
CA ALA A 94 -20.42 -17.01 -13.71
C ALA A 94 -20.25 -17.38 -15.20
N GLU A 95 -19.43 -16.62 -15.94
CA GLU A 95 -19.32 -16.75 -17.40
C GLU A 95 -17.93 -17.19 -17.87
N ASP A 96 -16.89 -17.07 -17.02
CA ASP A 96 -15.52 -17.40 -17.40
C ASP A 96 -15.29 -18.92 -17.43
N PRO A 97 -14.96 -19.51 -18.59
CA PRO A 97 -14.70 -20.96 -18.72
C PRO A 97 -13.45 -21.45 -17.97
N LEU A 98 -12.60 -20.54 -17.48
CA LEU A 98 -11.48 -20.86 -16.61
C LEU A 98 -11.91 -21.10 -15.16
N ILE A 99 -13.07 -20.59 -14.74
CA ILE A 99 -13.62 -20.78 -13.39
C ILE A 99 -14.43 -22.09 -13.40
N ARG A 100 -13.94 -23.13 -12.71
CA ARG A 100 -14.48 -24.49 -12.77
C ARG A 100 -14.73 -25.07 -11.37
N PRO A 101 -15.72 -25.96 -11.21
CA PRO A 101 -15.88 -26.72 -9.98
C PRO A 101 -14.60 -27.48 -9.60
N ALA A 102 -14.15 -27.33 -8.37
CA ALA A 102 -12.98 -28.01 -7.82
C ALA A 102 -13.43 -29.26 -7.02
N GLY A 103 -13.95 -30.26 -7.72
CA GLY A 103 -14.50 -31.48 -7.10
C GLY A 103 -15.31 -32.34 -8.07
N PRO A 104 -15.89 -33.47 -7.62
CA PRO A 104 -16.77 -34.27 -8.48
C PRO A 104 -17.94 -33.44 -8.98
N ALA A 105 -18.24 -33.56 -10.28
CA ALA A 105 -19.23 -32.73 -10.96
C ALA A 105 -20.60 -32.84 -10.28
N PRO A 106 -21.28 -31.72 -9.97
CA PRO A 106 -22.67 -31.75 -9.53
C PRO A 106 -23.53 -32.42 -10.61
N SER A 107 -24.60 -33.12 -10.21
CA SER A 107 -25.52 -33.76 -11.15
C SER A 107 -26.07 -32.73 -12.14
N ALA A 108 -26.08 -33.08 -13.43
CA ALA A 108 -26.27 -32.20 -14.60
C ALA A 108 -27.60 -31.43 -14.71
N GLU A 109 -28.42 -31.42 -13.65
CA GLU A 109 -29.76 -30.85 -13.64
C GLU A 109 -29.89 -29.80 -12.52
N LYS A 110 -29.19 -28.66 -12.66
CA LYS A 110 -29.71 -27.33 -12.29
C LYS A 110 -28.67 -26.21 -12.43
N ALA A 111 -29.13 -25.17 -13.12
CA ALA A 111 -28.95 -23.75 -12.83
C ALA A 111 -27.55 -23.12 -13.01
N ILE A 112 -27.60 -21.87 -13.44
CA ILE A 112 -26.52 -20.88 -13.33
C ILE A 112 -25.81 -21.08 -11.99
N THR A 113 -24.56 -21.55 -12.03
CA THR A 113 -23.78 -21.78 -10.81
C THR A 113 -23.10 -20.48 -10.46
N LEU A 114 -23.68 -19.73 -9.52
CA LEU A 114 -23.03 -18.55 -8.95
C LEU A 114 -21.70 -18.97 -8.32
N HIS A 115 -20.69 -18.12 -8.45
CA HIS A 115 -19.44 -18.30 -7.72
C HIS A 115 -19.72 -18.26 -6.20
N PRO A 116 -19.00 -19.03 -5.35
CA PRO A 116 -19.19 -18.99 -3.89
C PRO A 116 -19.26 -17.59 -3.26
N ALA A 117 -18.45 -16.65 -3.76
CA ALA A 117 -18.50 -15.24 -3.35
C ALA A 117 -19.86 -14.56 -3.64
N GLN A 118 -20.48 -14.87 -4.79
CA GLN A 118 -21.81 -14.37 -5.15
C GLN A 118 -22.91 -15.08 -4.35
N GLU A 119 -22.85 -16.40 -4.26
CA GLU A 119 -23.84 -17.23 -3.57
C GLU A 119 -23.89 -16.91 -2.07
N ALA A 120 -22.73 -16.75 -1.42
CA ALA A 120 -22.68 -16.37 0.00
C ALA A 120 -23.34 -15.01 0.25
N MET A 121 -23.12 -14.03 -0.63
CA MET A 121 -23.78 -12.72 -0.53
C MET A 121 -25.31 -12.82 -0.63
N VAL A 122 -25.83 -13.76 -1.43
CA VAL A 122 -27.27 -14.04 -1.51
C VAL A 122 -27.76 -14.72 -0.23
N GLN A 123 -27.11 -15.82 0.19
CA GLN A 123 -27.54 -16.62 1.33
C GLN A 123 -27.49 -15.88 2.66
N CYS A 124 -26.51 -14.99 2.85
CA CYS A 124 -26.35 -14.22 4.09
C CYS A 124 -27.12 -12.88 4.07
N HIS A 125 -27.90 -12.59 3.02
CA HIS A 125 -28.56 -11.28 2.83
C HIS A 125 -27.57 -10.11 2.82
N GLY A 126 -26.39 -10.31 2.22
CA GLY A 126 -25.31 -9.33 2.08
C GLY A 126 -25.59 -8.19 1.10
N SER A 127 -26.77 -8.15 0.47
CA SER A 127 -27.16 -7.15 -0.52
C SER A 127 -28.54 -6.57 -0.22
N GLN A 128 -28.69 -5.25 -0.36
CA GLN A 128 -29.97 -4.53 -0.27
C GLN A 128 -30.21 -3.70 -1.54
N CYS A 129 -29.68 -2.47 -1.62
CA CYS A 129 -29.82 -1.63 -2.82
C CYS A 129 -29.05 -2.17 -4.04
N GLY A 130 -28.09 -3.08 -3.81
CA GLY A 130 -27.32 -3.74 -4.86
C GLY A 130 -26.15 -2.95 -5.44
N PHE A 131 -26.02 -1.64 -5.15
CA PHE A 131 -25.03 -0.79 -5.83
C PHE A 131 -23.58 -1.13 -5.47
N CYS A 132 -23.29 -1.37 -4.18
CA CYS A 132 -21.95 -1.76 -3.72
C CYS A 132 -21.67 -3.25 -3.91
N THR A 133 -22.70 -4.07 -4.18
CA THR A 133 -22.62 -5.53 -4.19
C THR A 133 -21.57 -6.06 -5.18
N PRO A 134 -21.46 -5.55 -6.43
CA PRO A 134 -20.38 -5.94 -7.34
C PRO A 134 -18.97 -5.76 -6.75
N GLY A 135 -18.71 -4.61 -6.12
CA GLY A 135 -17.42 -4.32 -5.49
C GLY A 135 -17.08 -5.28 -4.36
N PHE A 136 -18.06 -5.57 -3.48
CA PHE A 136 -17.88 -6.55 -2.40
C PHE A 136 -17.68 -7.96 -2.94
N VAL A 137 -18.46 -8.39 -3.94
CA VAL A 137 -18.30 -9.70 -4.58
C VAL A 137 -16.89 -9.86 -5.16
N MET A 138 -16.35 -8.82 -5.80
CA MET A 138 -15.00 -8.89 -6.35
C MET A 138 -13.90 -8.91 -5.29
N SER A 139 -14.07 -8.17 -4.18
CA SER A 139 -13.15 -8.29 -3.03
C SER A 139 -13.21 -9.68 -2.40
N LEU A 140 -14.42 -10.24 -2.23
CA LEU A 140 -14.63 -11.61 -1.75
C LEU A 140 -14.05 -12.65 -2.72
N PHE A 141 -14.13 -12.44 -4.03
CA PHE A 141 -13.49 -13.29 -5.02
C PHE A 141 -11.97 -13.27 -4.88
N GLY A 142 -11.35 -12.10 -4.74
CA GLY A 142 -9.90 -12.00 -4.48
C GLY A 142 -9.49 -12.73 -3.20
N MET A 143 -10.24 -12.53 -2.11
CA MET A 143 -10.04 -13.23 -0.84
C MET A 143 -10.21 -14.76 -0.98
N TYR A 144 -11.22 -15.20 -1.73
CA TYR A 144 -11.48 -16.61 -1.99
C TYR A 144 -10.29 -17.26 -2.71
N GLN A 145 -9.77 -16.61 -3.77
CA GLN A 145 -8.60 -17.10 -4.51
C GLN A 145 -7.35 -17.14 -3.62
N ASN A 146 -7.11 -16.09 -2.83
CA ASN A 146 -5.88 -15.95 -2.03
C ASN A 146 -5.87 -16.77 -0.73
N HIS A 147 -7.03 -17.21 -0.23
CA HIS A 147 -7.13 -17.95 1.03
C HIS A 147 -7.87 -19.27 0.90
N VAL A 148 -9.13 -19.24 0.45
CA VAL A 148 -10.00 -20.43 0.46
C VAL A 148 -9.48 -21.50 -0.50
N CYS A 149 -9.05 -21.12 -1.71
CA CYS A 149 -8.42 -22.04 -2.66
C CYS A 149 -7.10 -22.64 -2.13
N HIS A 150 -6.47 -22.00 -1.15
CA HIS A 150 -5.27 -22.48 -0.46
C HIS A 150 -5.59 -23.20 0.87
N GLY A 151 -6.86 -23.53 1.12
CA GLY A 151 -7.30 -24.24 2.32
C GLY A 151 -7.27 -23.42 3.61
N GLN A 152 -7.19 -22.09 3.50
CA GLN A 152 -7.17 -21.18 4.64
C GLN A 152 -8.59 -20.69 4.96
N PRO A 153 -9.03 -20.76 6.24
CA PRO A 153 -10.33 -20.24 6.64
C PRO A 153 -10.33 -18.71 6.67
N ILE A 154 -11.51 -18.11 6.47
CA ILE A 154 -11.71 -16.67 6.62
C ILE A 154 -12.22 -16.39 8.03
N THR A 155 -11.40 -15.72 8.84
CA THR A 155 -11.84 -15.19 10.14
C THR A 155 -12.58 -13.87 9.94
N ARG A 156 -13.32 -13.44 10.96
CA ARG A 156 -14.03 -12.16 10.90
C ARG A 156 -13.05 -10.99 10.84
N GLU A 157 -11.94 -11.11 11.56
CA GLU A 157 -10.87 -10.12 11.61
C GLU A 157 -10.21 -9.95 10.22
N LEU A 158 -9.87 -11.07 9.56
CA LEU A 158 -9.35 -11.03 8.19
C LEU A 158 -10.36 -10.39 7.23
N ALA A 159 -11.64 -10.77 7.34
CA ALA A 159 -12.68 -10.18 6.51
C ALA A 159 -12.82 -8.66 6.72
N GLN A 160 -12.68 -8.16 7.95
CA GLN A 160 -12.69 -6.73 8.24
C GLN A 160 -11.49 -6.02 7.62
N GLU A 161 -10.29 -6.58 7.74
CA GLU A 161 -9.06 -6.00 7.20
C GLU A 161 -9.09 -5.90 5.67
N GLU A 162 -9.51 -6.96 4.99
CA GLU A 162 -9.47 -7.02 3.51
C GLU A 162 -10.67 -6.34 2.84
N LEU A 163 -11.82 -6.26 3.52
CA LEU A 163 -12.99 -5.53 3.03
C LEU A 163 -13.00 -4.05 3.46
N SER A 164 -11.95 -3.58 4.13
CA SER A 164 -11.80 -2.19 4.61
C SER A 164 -11.94 -1.13 3.51
N GLY A 165 -11.63 -1.49 2.25
CA GLY A 165 -11.75 -0.61 1.08
C GLY A 165 -13.10 -0.67 0.36
N ASN A 166 -14.15 -1.23 0.98
CA ASN A 166 -15.49 -1.33 0.40
C ASN A 166 -16.53 -0.68 1.33
N LEU A 167 -17.30 0.28 0.81
CA LEU A 167 -18.32 0.98 1.57
C LEU A 167 -19.73 0.48 1.24
N CYS A 168 -20.50 0.18 2.29
CA CYS A 168 -21.93 -0.12 2.19
C CYS A 168 -22.74 0.82 3.07
N ARG A 169 -23.78 1.45 2.50
CA ARG A 169 -24.66 2.35 3.25
C ARG A 169 -25.93 1.69 3.80
N CYS A 170 -26.23 0.46 3.37
CA CYS A 170 -27.54 -0.17 3.61
C CYS A 170 -27.48 -1.32 4.62
N THR A 171 -26.47 -2.20 4.52
CA THR A 171 -26.49 -3.51 5.21
C THR A 171 -26.02 -3.46 6.66
N GLY A 172 -25.29 -2.42 7.06
CA GLY A 172 -24.60 -2.40 8.34
C GLY A 172 -23.43 -3.40 8.44
N TYR A 173 -22.93 -3.89 7.29
CA TYR A 173 -21.75 -4.78 7.12
C TYR A 173 -21.84 -6.19 7.71
N ARG A 174 -22.56 -6.42 8.81
CA ARG A 174 -22.68 -7.74 9.46
C ARG A 174 -22.96 -8.88 8.48
N PRO A 175 -24.02 -8.85 7.64
CA PRO A 175 -24.32 -9.95 6.72
C PRO A 175 -23.25 -10.15 5.63
N ILE A 176 -22.46 -9.11 5.30
CA ILE A 176 -21.36 -9.20 4.33
C ILE A 176 -20.16 -9.93 4.95
N LEU A 177 -19.84 -9.61 6.21
CA LEU A 177 -18.81 -10.33 6.95
C LEU A 177 -19.19 -11.80 7.17
N ASP A 178 -20.47 -12.07 7.45
CA ASP A 178 -20.99 -13.43 7.58
C ASP A 178 -20.86 -14.19 6.23
N ALA A 179 -21.10 -13.52 5.09
CA ALA A 179 -20.86 -14.08 3.76
C ALA A 179 -19.37 -14.42 3.49
N ALA A 180 -18.45 -13.56 3.92
CA ALA A 180 -17.01 -13.81 3.79
C ALA A 180 -16.57 -15.09 4.52
N GLN A 181 -17.15 -15.37 5.69
CA GLN A 181 -16.86 -16.59 6.44
C GLN A 181 -17.56 -17.82 5.84
N GLN A 182 -18.77 -17.64 5.30
CA GLN A 182 -19.59 -18.73 4.77
C GLN A 182 -19.13 -19.27 3.40
N MET A 183 -18.48 -18.45 2.57
CA MET A 183 -18.13 -18.84 1.19
C MET A 183 -17.24 -20.10 1.11
N ALA A 184 -16.45 -20.40 2.14
CA ALA A 184 -15.61 -21.61 2.20
C ALA A 184 -16.41 -22.91 2.42
N ALA A 185 -17.66 -22.82 2.88
CA ALA A 185 -18.54 -23.97 3.08
C ALA A 185 -19.42 -24.30 1.85
N LEU A 186 -19.35 -23.48 0.81
CA LEU A 186 -20.09 -23.67 -0.43
C LEU A 186 -19.33 -24.60 -1.39
N PRO A 187 -20.00 -25.19 -2.40
CA PRO A 187 -19.35 -26.04 -3.38
C PRO A 187 -18.11 -25.36 -3.99
N PRO A 188 -16.93 -25.99 -3.92
CA PRO A 188 -15.68 -25.33 -4.25
C PRO A 188 -15.58 -25.09 -5.77
N VAL A 189 -15.07 -23.92 -6.12
CA VAL A 189 -14.81 -23.47 -7.48
C VAL A 189 -13.38 -22.95 -7.53
N ALA A 190 -12.65 -23.12 -8.62
CA ALA A 190 -11.30 -22.60 -8.77
C ALA A 190 -11.02 -22.17 -10.21
N VAL A 191 -10.11 -21.21 -10.35
CA VAL A 191 -9.55 -20.83 -11.66
C VAL A 191 -8.59 -21.94 -12.11
N ASP A 192 -8.65 -22.34 -13.37
CA ASP A 192 -7.64 -23.19 -14.02
C ASP A 192 -6.34 -22.39 -14.23
N GLU A 193 -5.56 -22.26 -13.16
CA GLU A 193 -4.33 -21.46 -13.14
C GLU A 193 -3.31 -21.95 -14.17
N ALA A 194 -3.22 -23.27 -14.36
CA ALA A 194 -2.29 -23.85 -15.32
C ALA A 194 -2.63 -23.44 -16.75
N GLN A 195 -3.92 -23.43 -17.12
CA GLN A 195 -4.34 -22.91 -18.41
C GLN A 195 -4.11 -21.41 -18.53
N LEU A 196 -4.43 -20.63 -17.49
CA LEU A 196 -4.28 -19.18 -17.52
C LEU A 196 -2.81 -18.76 -17.65
N LEU A 197 -1.89 -19.38 -16.91
CA LEU A 197 -0.45 -19.11 -17.01
C LEU A 197 0.08 -19.35 -18.43
N ARG A 198 -0.39 -20.40 -19.12
CA ARG A 198 -0.05 -20.63 -20.54
C ARG A 198 -0.56 -19.51 -21.45
N GLN A 199 -1.77 -19.01 -21.21
CA GLN A 199 -2.36 -17.91 -21.99
C GLN A 199 -1.62 -16.58 -21.77
N LEU A 200 -1.25 -16.28 -20.52
CA LEU A 200 -0.47 -15.08 -20.18
C LEU A 200 0.92 -15.10 -20.84
N ALA A 201 1.62 -16.23 -20.80
CA ALA A 201 2.92 -16.39 -21.47
C ALA A 201 2.83 -16.16 -22.99
N GLN A 202 1.76 -16.64 -23.64
CA GLN A 202 1.53 -16.39 -25.06
C GLN A 202 1.31 -14.90 -25.36
N LEU A 203 0.56 -14.19 -24.50
CA LEU A 203 0.24 -12.78 -24.67
C LEU A 203 1.48 -11.87 -24.62
N GLN A 204 2.44 -12.21 -23.74
CA GLN A 204 3.68 -11.44 -23.55
C GLN A 204 4.63 -11.51 -24.77
N SER A 205 4.63 -12.61 -25.52
CA SER A 205 5.53 -12.84 -26.66
C SER A 205 5.32 -11.91 -27.87
N LEU A 206 4.23 -11.13 -27.88
CA LEU A 206 3.78 -10.34 -29.02
C LEU A 206 4.07 -8.82 -28.86
N ALA A 207 5.21 -8.43 -28.31
CA ALA A 207 5.53 -7.03 -28.00
C ALA A 207 6.11 -6.26 -29.21
N ALA A 208 5.56 -5.07 -29.49
CA ALA A 208 6.08 -4.09 -30.45
C ALA A 208 5.96 -2.66 -29.88
N ASP A 209 6.81 -1.75 -30.37
CA ASP A 209 6.97 -0.35 -29.93
C ASP A 209 5.96 0.63 -30.56
N GLY A 210 5.69 1.76 -29.90
CA GLY A 210 5.03 2.93 -30.54
C GLY A 210 3.78 3.52 -29.89
N THR A 211 3.67 3.57 -28.55
CA THR A 211 2.52 4.15 -27.83
C THR A 211 2.85 5.43 -27.06
N ALA A 212 1.83 6.28 -26.86
CA ALA A 212 1.87 7.41 -25.94
C ALA A 212 2.02 6.98 -24.45
N TYR A 213 1.77 5.70 -24.18
CA TYR A 213 2.04 5.03 -22.92
C TYR A 213 3.36 4.25 -23.01
N LEU A 214 4.42 4.76 -22.39
CA LEU A 214 5.75 4.15 -22.37
C LEU A 214 5.84 3.26 -21.13
N ALA A 215 6.20 1.99 -21.29
CA ALA A 215 6.38 1.08 -20.16
C ALA A 215 7.63 0.18 -20.34
N PRO A 216 8.84 0.75 -20.26
CA PRO A 216 10.09 0.01 -20.41
C PRO A 216 10.25 -1.09 -19.36
N THR A 217 10.85 -2.22 -19.75
CA THR A 217 10.95 -3.41 -18.89
C THR A 217 12.26 -3.53 -18.12
N THR A 218 13.21 -2.61 -18.34
CA THR A 218 14.50 -2.58 -17.65
C THR A 218 14.81 -1.16 -17.17
N LEU A 219 15.56 -1.03 -16.09
CA LEU A 219 15.95 0.25 -15.54
C LEU A 219 16.74 1.13 -16.54
N PRO A 220 17.74 0.64 -17.29
CA PRO A 220 18.44 1.47 -18.27
C PRO A 220 17.51 2.04 -19.35
N ALA A 221 16.58 1.23 -19.86
CA ALA A 221 15.59 1.68 -20.84
C ALA A 221 14.61 2.68 -20.23
N LEU A 222 14.22 2.48 -18.96
CA LEU A 222 13.36 3.40 -18.22
C LEU A 222 14.02 4.78 -18.03
N LEU A 223 15.29 4.81 -17.62
CA LEU A 223 16.04 6.07 -17.45
C LEU A 223 16.28 6.77 -18.79
N ALA A 224 16.55 6.03 -19.86
CA ALA A 224 16.65 6.59 -21.20
C ALA A 224 15.32 7.21 -21.66
N ALA A 225 14.20 6.53 -21.42
CA ALA A 225 12.86 7.06 -21.72
C ALA A 225 12.55 8.31 -20.88
N ARG A 226 12.89 8.33 -19.59
CA ARG A 226 12.71 9.51 -18.73
C ARG A 226 13.53 10.70 -19.22
N ALA A 227 14.78 10.48 -19.63
CA ALA A 227 15.65 11.53 -20.16
C ALA A 227 15.17 12.06 -21.51
N ALA A 228 14.64 11.20 -22.39
CA ALA A 228 14.08 11.60 -23.67
C ALA A 228 12.72 12.31 -23.54
N HIS A 229 11.94 11.98 -22.49
CA HIS A 229 10.59 12.49 -22.27
C HIS A 229 10.41 13.04 -20.84
N PRO A 230 11.14 14.11 -20.43
CA PRO A 230 11.07 14.65 -19.07
C PRO A 230 9.69 15.23 -18.70
N GLY A 231 8.89 15.58 -19.72
CA GLY A 231 7.51 16.05 -19.56
C GLY A 231 6.46 14.94 -19.50
N ALA A 232 6.81 13.68 -19.75
CA ALA A 232 5.86 12.57 -19.61
C ALA A 232 5.47 12.42 -18.14
N GLN A 233 4.18 12.18 -17.89
CA GLN A 233 3.72 11.93 -16.53
C GLN A 233 4.20 10.57 -16.07
N VAL A 234 5.04 10.54 -15.04
CA VAL A 234 5.48 9.30 -14.42
C VAL A 234 4.32 8.70 -13.63
N VAL A 235 4.04 7.42 -13.85
CA VAL A 235 3.01 6.69 -13.13
C VAL A 235 3.56 5.38 -12.60
N ALA A 236 2.93 4.91 -11.52
CA ALA A 236 3.08 3.55 -11.03
C ALA A 236 1.68 2.96 -10.77
N GLY A 237 1.33 2.77 -9.50
CA GLY A 237 0.00 2.34 -9.07
C GLY A 237 -1.20 3.22 -9.44
N CYS A 238 -0.94 4.46 -9.88
CA CYS A 238 -1.94 5.46 -10.27
C CYS A 238 -2.92 5.89 -9.17
N THR A 239 -2.72 5.52 -7.90
CA THR A 239 -3.64 5.87 -6.81
C THR A 239 -3.70 7.38 -6.51
N ASP A 240 -2.67 8.15 -6.86
CA ASP A 240 -2.69 9.62 -6.86
C ASP A 240 -2.98 10.20 -8.25
N VAL A 241 -2.28 9.73 -9.29
CA VAL A 241 -2.43 10.26 -10.66
C VAL A 241 -3.83 10.03 -11.21
N GLY A 242 -4.46 8.90 -10.87
CA GLY A 242 -5.85 8.60 -11.18
C GLY A 242 -6.79 9.66 -10.62
N LEU A 243 -6.55 10.18 -9.41
CA LEU A 243 -7.33 11.30 -8.86
C LEU A 243 -7.11 12.59 -9.64
N TRP A 244 -5.91 12.80 -10.19
CA TRP A 244 -5.66 13.97 -11.02
C TRP A 244 -6.45 13.88 -12.33
N VAL A 245 -6.65 12.68 -12.87
CA VAL A 245 -7.51 12.44 -14.02
C VAL A 245 -8.99 12.58 -13.63
N THR A 246 -9.48 11.82 -12.65
CA THR A 246 -10.91 11.72 -12.34
C THR A 246 -11.47 12.92 -11.57
N LYS A 247 -10.68 13.55 -10.71
CA LYS A 247 -11.13 14.67 -9.84
C LYS A 247 -10.60 16.02 -10.26
N MET A 248 -9.41 16.07 -10.85
CA MET A 248 -8.83 17.32 -11.34
C MET A 248 -8.95 17.47 -12.86
N HIS A 249 -9.52 16.48 -13.56
CA HIS A 249 -9.73 16.48 -15.01
C HIS A 249 -8.45 16.77 -15.80
N LYS A 250 -7.29 16.39 -15.26
CA LYS A 250 -6.01 16.49 -15.97
C LYS A 250 -5.95 15.44 -17.06
N GLN A 251 -5.40 15.84 -18.20
CA GLN A 251 -5.18 14.98 -19.35
C GLN A 251 -3.68 14.85 -19.60
N TYR A 252 -3.25 13.64 -19.94
CA TYR A 252 -1.83 13.34 -20.17
C TYR A 252 -1.62 12.78 -21.56
N ALA A 253 -1.00 13.58 -22.43
CA ALA A 253 -0.67 13.14 -23.78
C ALA A 253 0.42 12.06 -23.83
N GLN A 254 1.28 11.99 -22.81
CA GLN A 254 2.31 10.95 -22.67
C GLN A 254 2.45 10.53 -21.21
N ILE A 255 2.59 9.22 -21.01
CA ILE A 255 2.75 8.58 -19.71
C ILE A 255 3.98 7.69 -19.72
N LEU A 256 4.74 7.70 -18.63
CA LEU A 256 5.85 6.78 -18.38
C LEU A 256 5.50 5.89 -17.18
N ASP A 257 5.14 4.65 -17.44
CA ASP A 257 4.84 3.64 -16.44
C ASP A 257 6.13 2.93 -16.00
N VAL A 258 6.41 3.01 -14.70
CA VAL A 258 7.62 2.43 -14.09
C VAL A 258 7.41 0.99 -13.62
N THR A 259 6.18 0.47 -13.63
CA THR A 259 5.84 -0.83 -13.02
C THR A 259 6.28 -2.04 -13.80
N ARG A 260 6.82 -1.87 -15.02
CA ARG A 260 7.35 -2.97 -15.82
C ARG A 260 8.86 -3.15 -15.71
N ALA A 261 9.57 -2.18 -15.15
CA ALA A 261 11.01 -2.29 -14.96
C ALA A 261 11.29 -3.30 -13.84
N ALA A 262 11.87 -4.45 -14.19
CA ALA A 262 12.04 -5.57 -13.27
C ALA A 262 12.80 -5.16 -11.99
N GLU A 263 13.81 -4.29 -12.12
CA GLU A 263 14.63 -3.81 -11.01
C GLU A 263 13.83 -2.95 -10.00
N LEU A 264 12.76 -2.27 -10.43
CA LEU A 264 11.91 -1.45 -9.55
C LEU A 264 10.85 -2.29 -8.80
N LEU A 265 10.64 -3.54 -9.18
CA LEU A 265 9.73 -4.47 -8.52
C LEU A 265 10.43 -5.34 -7.46
N GLN A 266 11.74 -5.21 -7.30
CA GLN A 266 12.52 -6.07 -6.42
C GLN A 266 12.39 -5.68 -4.94
N LEU A 267 12.25 -6.72 -4.11
CA LEU A 267 12.46 -6.66 -2.67
C LEU A 267 13.74 -7.41 -2.34
N GLY A 268 14.63 -6.79 -1.56
CA GLY A 268 15.86 -7.39 -1.08
C GLY A 268 16.01 -7.19 0.43
N GLU A 269 16.65 -8.13 1.11
CA GLU A 269 16.95 -8.04 2.53
C GLU A 269 18.32 -8.68 2.79
N ASP A 270 19.16 -8.00 3.56
CA ASP A 270 20.41 -8.54 4.09
C ASP A 270 20.51 -8.24 5.60
N ALA A 271 21.64 -8.57 6.24
CA ALA A 271 21.82 -8.38 7.68
C ALA A 271 21.73 -6.92 8.15
N HIS A 272 21.84 -5.95 7.25
CA HIS A 272 21.97 -4.53 7.55
C HIS A 272 20.79 -3.71 7.06
N GLN A 273 20.08 -4.13 6.02
CA GLN A 273 19.02 -3.32 5.40
C GLN A 273 17.95 -4.14 4.67
N ILE A 274 16.79 -3.51 4.50
CA ILE A 274 15.72 -3.92 3.58
C ILE A 274 15.76 -2.94 2.41
N THR A 275 15.88 -3.45 1.18
CA THR A 275 15.82 -2.67 -0.06
C THR A 275 14.47 -2.90 -0.72
N ILE A 276 13.75 -1.82 -1.01
CA ILE A 276 12.41 -1.84 -1.59
C ILE A 276 12.45 -1.06 -2.91
N GLY A 277 12.25 -1.75 -4.03
CA GLY A 277 12.12 -1.11 -5.34
C GLY A 277 10.95 -0.13 -5.39
N ALA A 278 11.09 0.94 -6.17
CA ALA A 278 10.10 2.03 -6.17
C ALA A 278 8.70 1.61 -6.65
N ALA A 279 8.61 0.56 -7.48
CA ALA A 279 7.35 0.05 -8.01
C ALA A 279 6.77 -1.11 -7.18
N VAL A 280 7.40 -1.51 -6.07
CA VAL A 280 6.84 -2.49 -5.14
C VAL A 280 5.52 -1.96 -4.57
N SER A 281 4.48 -2.81 -4.59
CA SER A 281 3.15 -2.47 -4.07
C SER A 281 3.21 -2.11 -2.59
N LEU A 282 2.26 -1.31 -2.11
CA LEU A 282 2.16 -0.99 -0.68
C LEU A 282 1.92 -2.27 0.13
N THR A 283 1.11 -3.21 -0.40
CA THR A 283 0.88 -4.53 0.23
C THR A 283 2.20 -5.26 0.47
N ASP A 284 3.04 -5.42 -0.56
CA ASP A 284 4.29 -6.18 -0.47
C ASP A 284 5.35 -5.44 0.35
N ALA A 285 5.45 -4.11 0.18
CA ALA A 285 6.38 -3.27 0.91
C ALA A 285 6.08 -3.27 2.41
N PHE A 286 4.82 -3.08 2.81
CA PHE A 286 4.45 -3.15 4.22
C PHE A 286 4.58 -4.57 4.78
N ALA A 287 4.28 -5.62 4.00
CA ALA A 287 4.51 -6.99 4.45
C ALA A 287 6.00 -7.23 4.77
N ALA A 288 6.93 -6.68 3.97
CA ALA A 288 8.37 -6.74 4.26
C ALA A 288 8.74 -6.02 5.57
N LEU A 289 8.19 -4.81 5.80
CA LEU A 289 8.42 -4.08 7.04
C LEU A 289 7.81 -4.80 8.26
N VAL A 290 6.61 -5.36 8.14
CA VAL A 290 5.94 -6.09 9.22
C VAL A 290 6.67 -7.38 9.58
N ARG A 291 7.31 -8.07 8.63
CA ARG A 291 8.17 -9.23 8.94
C ARG A 291 9.33 -8.85 9.88
N GLN A 292 9.91 -7.66 9.70
CA GLN A 292 10.97 -7.15 10.56
C GLN A 292 10.45 -6.51 11.85
N TRP A 293 9.29 -5.85 11.79
CA TRP A 293 8.64 -5.18 12.92
C TRP A 293 7.15 -5.57 12.98
N PRO A 294 6.81 -6.72 13.58
CA PRO A 294 5.43 -7.23 13.63
C PRO A 294 4.42 -6.26 14.24
N GLN A 295 4.86 -5.40 15.15
CA GLN A 295 4.05 -4.35 15.76
C GLN A 295 3.52 -3.30 14.76
N LEU A 296 4.05 -3.25 13.53
CA LEU A 296 3.57 -2.37 12.47
C LEU A 296 2.34 -2.92 11.73
N HIS A 297 1.86 -4.13 12.05
CA HIS A 297 0.72 -4.75 11.36
C HIS A 297 -0.52 -3.84 11.30
N SER A 298 -0.97 -3.32 12.44
CA SER A 298 -2.13 -2.41 12.50
C SER A 298 -1.92 -1.14 11.66
N PHE A 299 -0.70 -0.60 11.64
CA PHE A 299 -0.39 0.56 10.80
C PHE A 299 -0.48 0.21 9.30
N ALA A 300 0.07 -0.94 8.89
CA ALA A 300 0.07 -1.41 7.51
C ALA A 300 -1.36 -1.66 6.99
N THR A 301 -2.20 -2.32 7.78
CA THR A 301 -3.59 -2.63 7.40
C THR A 301 -4.51 -1.41 7.42
N ARG A 302 -4.13 -0.33 8.10
CA ARG A 302 -4.88 0.93 8.16
C ARG A 302 -4.40 2.00 7.18
N PHE A 303 -3.35 1.74 6.40
CA PHE A 303 -2.75 2.75 5.52
C PHE A 303 -3.76 3.32 4.50
N ALA A 304 -4.51 2.45 3.84
CA ALA A 304 -5.62 2.70 2.91
C ALA A 304 -6.42 1.41 2.77
N GLY A 305 -7.57 1.36 2.07
CA GLY A 305 -8.23 0.09 1.74
C GLY A 305 -7.36 -0.88 0.93
N LEU A 306 -7.58 -2.20 1.06
CA LEU A 306 -6.79 -3.23 0.37
C LEU A 306 -6.66 -3.00 -1.16
N PRO A 307 -7.72 -2.63 -1.91
CA PRO A 307 -7.59 -2.39 -3.35
C PRO A 307 -6.64 -1.24 -3.73
N VAL A 308 -6.57 -0.21 -2.87
CA VAL A 308 -5.62 0.89 -3.00
C VAL A 308 -4.20 0.39 -2.70
N ARG A 309 -4.01 -0.44 -1.66
CA ARG A 309 -2.68 -0.97 -1.30
C ARG A 309 -2.11 -1.94 -2.34
N ASN A 310 -2.96 -2.74 -2.99
CA ASN A 310 -2.55 -3.65 -4.06
C ASN A 310 -2.11 -2.89 -5.33
N SER A 311 -2.68 -1.70 -5.57
CA SER A 311 -2.31 -0.88 -6.73
C SER A 311 -1.16 0.07 -6.43
N GLY A 312 -1.29 0.84 -5.35
CA GLY A 312 -0.34 1.88 -4.94
C GLY A 312 1.04 1.30 -4.65
N THR A 313 2.08 2.10 -4.87
CA THR A 313 3.47 1.67 -4.67
C THR A 313 4.12 2.54 -3.60
N LEU A 314 5.08 1.97 -2.86
CA LEU A 314 5.77 2.72 -1.82
C LEU A 314 6.59 3.88 -2.41
N GLY A 315 7.29 3.64 -3.54
CA GLY A 315 8.04 4.69 -4.23
C GLY A 315 7.14 5.80 -4.78
N GLY A 316 5.97 5.46 -5.32
CA GLY A 316 4.98 6.45 -5.74
C GLY A 316 4.47 7.32 -4.58
N ASN A 317 4.24 6.72 -3.41
CA ASN A 317 3.82 7.46 -2.21
C ASN A 317 4.91 8.43 -1.72
N VAL A 318 6.17 7.98 -1.69
CA VAL A 318 7.32 8.81 -1.32
C VAL A 318 7.54 9.93 -2.34
N ALA A 319 7.52 9.63 -3.65
CA ALA A 319 7.75 10.62 -4.69
C ALA A 319 6.67 11.73 -4.72
N ASN A 320 5.41 11.39 -4.39
CA ASN A 320 4.30 12.35 -4.30
C ASN A 320 4.52 13.40 -3.20
N GLY A 321 5.16 13.02 -2.08
CA GLY A 321 5.52 13.95 -1.01
C GLY A 321 4.31 14.62 -0.34
N SER A 322 3.20 13.88 -0.19
CA SER A 322 2.01 14.40 0.47
C SER A 322 2.30 14.69 1.96
N PRO A 323 1.97 15.88 2.49
CA PRO A 323 2.27 16.21 3.89
C PRO A 323 1.51 15.37 4.91
N ILE A 324 0.47 14.69 4.45
CA ILE A 324 -0.43 13.82 5.21
C ILE A 324 -0.25 12.35 4.83
N GLY A 325 0.78 12.01 4.04
CA GLY A 325 1.08 10.62 3.72
C GLY A 325 1.73 9.92 4.91
N ASP A 326 1.22 8.74 5.26
CA ASP A 326 1.62 8.04 6.48
C ASP A 326 2.95 7.29 6.36
N SER A 327 3.34 6.87 5.14
CA SER A 327 4.51 6.01 4.96
C SER A 327 5.81 6.76 5.23
N MET A 328 5.87 8.04 4.87
CA MET A 328 7.07 8.87 5.03
C MET A 328 7.43 9.08 6.51
N PRO A 329 6.51 9.45 7.44
CA PRO A 329 6.79 9.45 8.88
C PRO A 329 7.36 8.12 9.39
N LEU A 330 6.81 6.98 8.96
CA LEU A 330 7.34 5.67 9.32
C LEU A 330 8.76 5.49 8.81
N LEU A 331 8.99 5.73 7.52
CA LEU A 331 10.29 5.58 6.89
C LEU A 331 11.35 6.54 7.48
N ILE A 332 10.97 7.77 7.82
CA ILE A 332 11.84 8.74 8.54
C ILE A 332 12.23 8.20 9.92
N ALA A 333 11.28 7.68 10.70
CA ALA A 333 11.57 7.09 12.00
C ALA A 333 12.42 5.81 11.91
N LEU A 334 12.37 5.12 10.76
CA LEU A 334 13.25 4.01 10.43
C LEU A 334 14.57 4.45 9.78
N ARG A 335 14.79 5.76 9.61
CA ARG A 335 15.98 6.36 8.97
C ARG A 335 16.22 5.86 7.55
N ALA A 336 15.14 5.68 6.80
CA ALA A 336 15.21 5.25 5.42
C ALA A 336 15.95 6.27 4.55
N GLN A 337 16.71 5.75 3.60
CA GLN A 337 17.31 6.50 2.51
C GLN A 337 16.54 6.21 1.22
N ILE A 338 16.64 7.13 0.27
CA ILE A 338 16.11 6.94 -1.08
C ILE A 338 17.26 7.02 -2.08
N VAL A 339 17.12 6.28 -3.17
CA VAL A 339 18.07 6.32 -4.28
C VAL A 339 17.36 6.90 -5.50
N LEU A 340 17.91 8.00 -6.00
CA LEU A 340 17.52 8.63 -7.25
C LEU A 340 18.48 8.19 -8.35
N ALA A 341 17.96 7.97 -9.56
CA ALA A 341 18.77 7.59 -10.70
C ALA A 341 18.39 8.39 -11.96
N SER A 342 19.38 8.62 -12.80
CA SER A 342 19.25 9.15 -14.16
C SER A 342 20.26 8.44 -15.08
N THR A 343 20.27 8.79 -16.36
CA THR A 343 21.32 8.31 -17.28
C THR A 343 22.74 8.79 -16.91
N ARG A 344 22.86 9.77 -16.00
CA ARG A 344 24.14 10.27 -15.48
C ARG A 344 24.69 9.47 -14.29
N GLY A 345 23.88 8.61 -13.68
CA GLY A 345 24.25 7.85 -12.48
C GLY A 345 23.19 7.92 -11.37
N GLU A 346 23.55 7.38 -10.21
CA GLU A 346 22.71 7.31 -9.01
C GLU A 346 23.21 8.27 -7.92
N ARG A 347 22.30 8.75 -7.07
CA ARG A 347 22.61 9.44 -5.83
C ARG A 347 21.64 9.05 -4.72
N THR A 348 22.15 9.05 -3.49
CA THR A 348 21.41 8.67 -2.29
C THR A 348 21.25 9.86 -1.36
N LEU A 349 20.09 9.97 -0.72
CA LEU A 349 19.78 10.99 0.28
C LEU A 349 18.90 10.40 1.39
N ALA A 350 18.93 11.02 2.56
CA ALA A 350 17.93 10.72 3.59
C ALA A 350 16.54 11.07 3.06
N LEU A 351 15.52 10.32 3.47
CA LEU A 351 14.16 10.51 2.95
C LEU A 351 13.65 11.93 3.21
N GLU A 352 13.89 12.48 4.41
CA GLU A 352 13.44 13.83 4.77
C GLU A 352 14.07 14.93 3.90
N ASP A 353 15.23 14.69 3.30
CA ASP A 353 15.93 15.65 2.45
C ASP A 353 15.40 15.66 1.00
N LEU A 354 14.47 14.74 0.67
CA LEU A 354 13.81 14.73 -0.64
C LEU A 354 12.94 15.98 -0.83
N TYR A 355 12.30 16.46 0.23
CA TYR A 355 11.21 17.43 0.14
C TYR A 355 11.68 18.86 0.39
N THR A 356 11.35 19.77 -0.52
CA THR A 356 11.68 21.20 -0.41
C THR A 356 10.47 22.05 -0.03
N GLY A 357 9.28 21.47 -0.02
CA GLY A 357 8.02 22.16 0.24
C GLY A 357 6.80 21.30 -0.10
N TYR A 358 5.62 21.90 -0.03
CA TYR A 358 4.35 21.21 -0.29
C TYR A 358 4.33 20.56 -1.68
N ARG A 359 4.38 19.22 -1.73
CA ARG A 359 4.46 18.42 -2.98
C ARG A 359 5.58 18.87 -3.92
N GLN A 360 6.69 19.33 -3.35
CA GLN A 360 7.90 19.72 -4.07
C GLN A 360 9.07 18.89 -3.58
N ASN A 361 9.97 18.52 -4.50
CA ASN A 361 11.13 17.70 -4.20
C ASN A 361 12.36 18.12 -5.01
N VAL A 362 13.52 17.58 -4.62
CA VAL A 362 14.84 17.89 -5.23
C VAL A 362 15.16 17.10 -6.51
N MET A 363 14.23 16.28 -7.03
CA MET A 363 14.50 15.45 -8.20
C MET A 363 14.65 16.33 -9.44
N ALA A 364 15.71 16.10 -10.22
CA ALA A 364 15.85 16.72 -11.53
C ALA A 364 14.76 16.21 -12.50
N PRO A 365 14.41 16.96 -13.56
CA PRO A 365 13.39 16.55 -14.50
C PRO A 365 13.62 15.18 -15.16
N ASP A 366 14.85 14.68 -15.21
CA ASP A 366 15.19 13.38 -15.79
C ASP A 366 15.54 12.29 -14.75
N GLU A 367 15.40 12.59 -13.46
CA GLU A 367 15.59 11.63 -12.38
C GLU A 367 14.31 10.84 -12.08
N LEU A 368 14.50 9.62 -11.60
CA LEU A 368 13.48 8.77 -11.00
C LEU A 368 13.93 8.31 -9.60
N LEU A 369 12.98 8.20 -8.68
CA LEU A 369 13.17 7.40 -7.47
C LEU A 369 13.12 5.92 -7.86
N VAL A 370 14.21 5.18 -7.62
CA VAL A 370 14.34 3.78 -8.06
C VAL A 370 14.24 2.77 -6.93
N ARG A 371 14.65 3.14 -5.71
CA ARG A 371 14.51 2.29 -4.51
C ARG A 371 14.54 3.09 -3.22
N ILE A 372 13.99 2.48 -2.17
CA ILE A 372 14.01 2.94 -0.78
C ILE A 372 14.84 1.91 0.00
N VAL A 373 15.78 2.38 0.82
CA VAL A 373 16.67 1.55 1.63
C VAL A 373 16.34 1.82 3.10
N VAL A 374 15.88 0.79 3.81
CA VAL A 374 15.48 0.87 5.21
C VAL A 374 16.51 0.13 6.06
N PRO A 375 17.29 0.82 6.90
CA PRO A 375 18.23 0.18 7.80
C PRO A 375 17.53 -0.80 8.76
N ARG A 376 18.16 -1.95 9.00
CA ARG A 376 17.74 -2.90 10.02
C ARG A 376 18.38 -2.54 11.36
N PRO A 377 17.71 -2.80 12.50
CA PRO A 377 18.35 -2.75 13.79
C PRO A 377 19.47 -3.81 13.77
N ALA A 378 20.71 -3.42 14.09
CA ALA A 378 21.76 -4.42 14.24
C ALA A 378 21.35 -5.41 15.32
N VAL A 379 21.57 -6.70 15.09
CA VAL A 379 21.37 -7.74 16.10
C VAL A 379 22.23 -7.36 17.31
N THR A 380 21.61 -6.86 18.37
CA THR A 380 22.25 -6.86 19.67
C THR A 380 22.44 -8.32 20.02
N GLU A 381 23.70 -8.73 20.26
CA GLU A 381 23.95 -10.04 20.88
C GLU A 381 22.97 -10.17 22.04
N ALA A 382 22.11 -11.19 21.95
CA ALA A 382 21.15 -11.53 22.98
C ALA A 382 21.84 -11.52 24.36
N ASP A 383 21.12 -11.06 25.38
CA ASP A 383 21.56 -11.06 26.77
C ASP A 383 22.45 -12.27 27.08
N PRO A 384 23.71 -12.08 27.52
CA PRO A 384 24.48 -13.20 28.03
C PRO A 384 23.78 -13.71 29.30
N PRO A 385 23.73 -15.04 29.52
CA PRO A 385 23.17 -15.59 30.75
C PRO A 385 23.87 -14.98 31.98
N PRO A 386 23.16 -14.82 33.11
CA PRO A 386 23.64 -14.03 34.23
C PRO A 386 24.96 -14.58 34.77
N GLY A 387 26.02 -13.76 34.76
CA GLY A 387 27.30 -14.11 35.43
C GLY A 387 28.62 -13.65 34.80
N ARG A 388 28.66 -12.80 33.76
CA ARG A 388 29.94 -12.30 33.23
C ARG A 388 29.95 -10.77 33.01
N PRO A 389 30.96 -10.03 33.48
CA PRO A 389 31.06 -8.60 33.20
C PRO A 389 31.44 -8.36 31.72
N LYS A 390 30.80 -7.35 31.08
CA LYS A 390 31.11 -6.90 29.72
C LYS A 390 32.46 -6.19 29.67
N ALA A 391 33.28 -6.52 28.67
CA ALA A 391 34.51 -5.79 28.33
C ALA A 391 34.17 -4.46 27.63
N ALA A 392 35.01 -3.44 27.85
CA ALA A 392 34.80 -2.07 27.41
C ALA A 392 35.43 -1.73 26.04
N SER A 393 34.76 -0.81 25.33
CA SER A 393 35.25 0.13 24.28
C SER A 393 35.63 -0.49 22.91
N ALA A 394 35.54 0.17 21.74
CA ALA A 394 35.52 1.58 21.30
C ALA A 394 35.08 1.64 19.79
N PRO A 395 35.23 2.74 19.01
CA PRO A 395 35.08 4.18 19.30
C PRO A 395 33.94 4.86 18.50
N LEU A 396 33.56 6.04 18.97
CA LEU A 396 32.68 7.01 18.31
C LEU A 396 33.41 7.70 17.15
N GLY A 397 32.81 7.70 15.96
CA GLY A 397 33.32 8.45 14.81
C GLY A 397 32.68 8.01 13.50
N GLY A 398 31.49 8.52 13.19
CA GLY A 398 30.82 8.37 11.89
C GLY A 398 29.81 9.49 11.73
N SER A 399 29.70 10.06 10.53
CA SER A 399 28.73 11.12 10.19
C SER A 399 27.30 10.73 10.61
N GLU A 400 26.48 11.73 10.96
CA GLU A 400 25.09 11.57 11.44
C GLU A 400 24.19 10.72 10.52
N ASP A 401 24.62 10.40 9.29
CA ASP A 401 23.86 9.67 8.26
C ASP A 401 24.28 8.20 8.03
N THR A 402 25.10 7.63 8.91
CA THR A 402 25.51 6.20 8.81
C THR A 402 24.52 5.31 9.56
N PRO A 403 24.18 4.09 9.08
CA PRO A 403 23.40 3.11 9.84
C PRO A 403 24.10 2.81 11.18
N VAL A 404 23.50 3.22 12.29
CA VAL A 404 24.05 2.97 13.63
C VAL A 404 23.35 1.73 14.19
N PRO A 405 24.10 0.71 14.66
CA PRO A 405 23.56 -0.44 15.36
C PRO A 405 22.57 -0.05 16.46
N SER A 406 21.47 -0.79 16.65
CA SER A 406 20.63 -0.58 17.83
C SER A 406 21.42 -0.90 19.10
N VAL A 407 21.26 -0.08 20.13
CA VAL A 407 21.93 -0.26 21.42
C VAL A 407 20.90 -0.42 22.52
N GLY A 408 20.85 -1.58 23.19
CA GLY A 408 19.86 -1.86 24.23
C GLY A 408 18.50 -2.31 23.68
N ALA A 409 17.41 -2.00 24.39
CA ALA A 409 16.04 -2.36 24.01
C ALA A 409 15.48 -1.34 23.01
N ASN A 410 15.04 -1.80 21.83
CA ASN A 410 14.41 -0.97 20.82
C ASN A 410 12.88 -0.94 21.02
N PHE A 411 12.32 0.27 21.06
CA PHE A 411 10.88 0.52 21.13
C PHE A 411 10.42 1.33 19.92
N LEU A 412 9.62 0.70 19.06
CA LEU A 412 9.03 1.31 17.86
C LEU A 412 7.51 1.25 17.95
N ARG A 413 6.85 2.40 17.71
CA ARG A 413 5.40 2.50 17.54
C ARG A 413 5.05 3.51 16.46
N ALA A 414 4.02 3.21 15.69
CA ALA A 414 3.44 4.09 14.68
C ALA A 414 1.98 4.38 15.04
N TYR A 415 1.65 5.66 15.17
CA TYR A 415 0.33 6.14 15.54
C TYR A 415 -0.31 6.89 14.38
N LYS A 416 -1.48 6.44 13.96
CA LYS A 416 -2.33 7.07 12.94
C LYS A 416 -3.62 7.54 13.57
N ILE A 417 -3.82 8.86 13.61
CA ILE A 417 -5.02 9.51 14.14
C ILE A 417 -5.81 10.12 12.99
N SER A 418 -7.05 9.67 12.84
CA SER A 418 -7.97 10.02 11.75
C SER A 418 -9.41 10.03 12.29
N LYS A 419 -10.40 10.45 11.49
CA LYS A 419 -11.81 10.49 11.90
C LYS A 419 -12.44 9.10 11.89
N ARG A 420 -12.08 8.29 10.89
CA ARG A 420 -12.43 6.87 10.81
C ARG A 420 -11.17 6.04 11.07
N PHE A 421 -11.35 4.84 11.59
CA PHE A 421 -10.24 3.95 11.93
C PHE A 421 -9.51 3.44 10.69
N ASP A 422 -10.29 3.00 9.71
CA ASP A 422 -9.87 2.48 8.41
C ASP A 422 -10.16 3.48 7.29
N ASP A 423 -9.40 3.34 6.21
CA ASP A 423 -9.56 4.07 4.94
C ASP A 423 -9.81 5.57 5.12
N ASP A 424 -8.96 6.22 5.92
CA ASP A 424 -9.05 7.65 6.18
C ASP A 424 -7.68 8.31 6.20
N ILE A 425 -7.69 9.58 5.86
CA ILE A 425 -6.51 10.43 5.81
C ILE A 425 -6.18 10.88 7.23
N SER A 426 -4.92 10.76 7.60
CA SER A 426 -4.45 11.16 8.92
C SER A 426 -4.63 12.66 9.19
N ALA A 427 -5.17 12.96 10.38
CA ALA A 427 -5.02 14.24 11.04
C ALA A 427 -3.60 14.38 11.61
N VAL A 428 -3.09 13.34 12.26
CA VAL A 428 -1.70 13.26 12.75
C VAL A 428 -1.20 11.84 12.52
N CYS A 429 -0.02 11.72 11.94
CA CYS A 429 0.76 10.50 11.97
C CYS A 429 2.04 10.77 12.78
N LEU A 430 2.31 9.97 13.81
CA LEU A 430 3.52 10.08 14.60
C LEU A 430 4.15 8.70 14.72
N VAL A 431 5.43 8.58 14.38
CA VAL A 431 6.18 7.35 14.54
C VAL A 431 7.39 7.63 15.42
N VAL A 432 7.51 6.88 16.50
CA VAL A 432 8.56 7.04 17.52
C VAL A 432 9.37 5.76 17.56
N ASN A 433 10.69 5.90 17.40
CA ASN A 433 11.65 4.79 17.42
C ASN A 433 12.80 5.15 18.37
N LEU A 434 12.83 4.51 19.55
CA LEU A 434 13.85 4.76 20.58
C LEU A 434 14.69 3.51 20.84
N ASP A 435 15.97 3.73 21.08
CA ASP A 435 16.86 2.73 21.69
C ASP A 435 17.15 3.15 23.13
N ILE A 436 16.84 2.27 24.08
CA ILE A 436 16.98 2.54 25.51
C ILE A 436 17.95 1.54 26.11
N GLU A 437 19.00 2.05 26.75
CA GLU A 437 20.03 1.24 27.40
C GLU A 437 20.23 1.74 28.83
N ALA A 438 20.14 0.82 29.81
CA ALA A 438 20.28 1.13 31.23
C ALA A 438 19.39 2.31 31.69
N GLY A 439 18.16 2.38 31.16
CA GLY A 439 17.19 3.43 31.48
C GLY A 439 17.48 4.80 30.86
N VAL A 440 18.42 4.91 29.91
CA VAL A 440 18.77 6.15 29.21
C VAL A 440 18.46 6.00 27.73
N VAL A 441 17.88 7.04 27.12
CA VAL A 441 17.64 7.07 25.67
C VAL A 441 18.98 7.25 24.95
N ARG A 442 19.42 6.23 24.21
CA ARG A 442 20.66 6.26 23.43
C ARG A 442 20.45 6.81 22.02
N ARG A 443 19.30 6.51 21.43
CA ARG A 443 18.91 7.00 20.11
C ARG A 443 17.43 7.34 20.11
N ALA A 444 17.09 8.44 19.45
CA ALA A 444 15.73 8.81 19.13
C ALA A 444 15.61 9.10 17.62
N SER A 445 14.58 8.54 16.98
CA SER A 445 14.22 8.85 15.60
C SER A 445 12.71 8.98 15.52
N ILE A 446 12.23 10.17 15.17
CA ILE A 446 10.80 10.53 15.26
C ILE A 446 10.35 11.15 13.93
N GLY A 447 9.44 10.47 13.24
CA GLY A 447 8.79 10.96 12.04
C GLY A 447 7.39 11.46 12.33
N ALA A 448 7.02 12.60 11.75
CA ALA A 448 5.71 13.23 11.92
C ALA A 448 5.08 13.62 10.57
N GLY A 449 3.77 13.36 10.45
CA GLY A 449 2.95 13.67 9.29
C GLY A 449 1.67 14.41 9.68
N GLY A 450 1.14 15.22 8.78
CA GLY A 450 -0.02 16.07 9.02
C GLY A 450 0.25 17.27 9.93
N VAL A 451 1.51 17.58 10.24
CA VAL A 451 1.85 18.66 11.19
C VAL A 451 2.74 19.77 10.61
N ALA A 452 3.20 19.58 9.38
CA ALA A 452 4.01 20.54 8.62
C ALA A 452 3.64 20.52 7.13
N ALA A 453 4.29 21.36 6.32
CA ALA A 453 4.09 21.42 4.87
C ALA A 453 4.69 20.21 4.11
N THR A 454 5.50 19.39 4.79
CA THR A 454 6.09 18.14 4.30
C THR A 454 6.05 17.12 5.46
N PRO A 455 6.19 15.81 5.18
CA PRO A 455 6.61 14.87 6.20
C PRO A 455 7.91 15.36 6.84
N ALA A 456 8.02 15.26 8.16
CA ALA A 456 9.11 15.89 8.90
C ALA A 456 9.70 14.97 9.97
N ARG A 457 10.97 15.21 10.27
CA ARG A 457 11.68 14.62 11.40
C ARG A 457 11.66 15.59 12.58
N ALA A 458 11.29 15.11 13.76
CA ALA A 458 11.19 15.94 14.97
C ALA A 458 12.56 16.07 15.67
N ARG A 459 13.50 16.78 15.02
CA ARG A 459 14.90 16.89 15.44
C ARG A 459 15.06 17.57 16.81
N GLN A 460 14.24 18.57 17.13
CA GLN A 460 14.32 19.25 18.44
C GLN A 460 13.85 18.31 19.56
N THR A 461 12.78 17.56 19.30
CA THR A 461 12.28 16.53 20.21
C THR A 461 13.30 15.40 20.41
N GLU A 462 13.93 14.92 19.32
CA GLU A 462 14.99 13.91 19.39
C GLU A 462 16.18 14.37 20.26
N ALA A 463 16.59 15.63 20.13
CA ALA A 463 17.65 16.23 20.93
C ALA A 463 17.28 16.35 22.42
N ALA A 464 16.01 16.64 22.73
CA ALA A 464 15.51 16.68 24.10
C ALA A 464 15.48 15.29 24.77
N LEU A 465 15.34 14.22 23.99
CA LEU A 465 15.32 12.85 24.48
C LEU A 465 16.71 12.24 24.62
N THR A 466 17.58 12.45 23.64
CA THR A 466 18.85 11.73 23.53
C THR A 466 19.79 12.05 24.70
N GLY A 467 20.31 11.01 25.34
CA GLY A 467 21.19 11.10 26.51
C GLY A 467 20.46 11.32 27.84
N GLN A 468 19.14 11.49 27.82
CA GLN A 468 18.34 11.69 29.03
C GLN A 468 17.83 10.36 29.61
N PRO A 469 17.59 10.29 30.94
CA PRO A 469 16.86 9.17 31.54
C PRO A 469 15.46 9.02 30.91
N TRP A 470 15.03 7.80 30.64
CA TRP A 470 13.68 7.50 30.15
C TRP A 470 12.67 7.54 31.30
N SER A 471 12.33 8.76 31.73
CA SER A 471 11.47 9.04 32.88
C SER A 471 10.24 9.86 32.46
N ALA A 472 9.23 9.93 33.34
CA ALA A 472 8.04 10.76 33.12
C ALA A 472 8.39 12.25 32.94
N GLU A 473 9.41 12.75 33.65
CA GLU A 473 9.87 14.14 33.54
C GLU A 473 10.47 14.42 32.16
N THR A 474 11.37 13.55 31.69
CA THR A 474 11.95 13.65 30.35
C THR A 474 10.88 13.59 29.26
N VAL A 475 9.88 12.72 29.41
CA VAL A 475 8.77 12.60 28.47
C VAL A 475 7.92 13.87 28.43
N GLN A 476 7.65 14.49 29.58
CA GLN A 476 6.92 15.75 29.61
C GLN A 476 7.70 16.87 28.88
N GLN A 477 9.01 16.98 29.13
CA GLN A 477 9.86 17.96 28.46
C GLN A 477 9.91 17.74 26.94
N ALA A 478 10.05 16.47 26.51
CA ALA A 478 10.03 16.13 25.10
C ALA A 478 8.65 16.34 24.45
N ALA A 479 7.56 16.13 25.20
CA ALA A 479 6.21 16.40 24.71
C ALA A 479 5.97 17.90 24.49
N ASP A 480 6.47 18.75 25.39
CA ASP A 480 6.42 20.21 25.25
C ASP A 480 7.27 20.68 24.05
N ALA A 481 8.46 20.10 23.86
CA ALA A 481 9.30 20.34 22.69
C ALA A 481 8.58 19.96 21.39
N LEU A 482 7.95 18.77 21.34
CA LEU A 482 7.23 18.28 20.18
C LEU A 482 6.03 19.15 19.81
N GLN A 483 5.32 19.70 20.81
CA GLN A 483 4.24 20.65 20.58
C GLN A 483 4.72 21.97 19.96
N ALA A 484 5.89 22.45 20.40
CA ALA A 484 6.47 23.71 19.95
C ALA A 484 7.18 23.60 18.59
N GLU A 485 7.68 22.41 18.25
CA GLU A 485 8.47 22.16 17.04
C GLU A 485 7.66 22.34 15.75
N PHE A 486 6.34 22.12 15.79
CA PHE A 486 5.47 22.19 14.61
C PHE A 486 4.37 23.25 14.73
N SER A 487 4.07 23.90 13.59
CA SER A 487 2.99 24.89 13.46
C SER A 487 1.92 24.42 12.48
N PRO A 488 1.10 23.41 12.84
CA PRO A 488 0.13 22.80 11.94
C PRO A 488 -1.01 23.77 11.57
N ILE A 489 -1.47 23.67 10.32
CA ILE A 489 -2.66 24.37 9.85
C ILE A 489 -3.94 23.73 10.40
N SER A 490 -5.03 24.52 10.42
CA SER A 490 -6.38 24.00 10.61
C SER A 490 -7.01 23.68 9.26
N ASP A 491 -7.66 22.53 9.13
CA ASP A 491 -8.42 22.14 7.94
C ASP A 491 -9.57 21.17 8.28
N MET A 492 -10.21 20.62 7.24
CA MET A 492 -11.35 19.70 7.38
C MET A 492 -11.06 18.42 8.18
N ARG A 493 -9.79 18.01 8.31
CA ARG A 493 -9.38 16.80 9.05
C ARG A 493 -9.30 17.10 10.55
N ALA A 494 -8.65 18.19 10.93
CA ALA A 494 -8.49 18.65 12.30
C ALA A 494 -7.98 20.09 12.41
N SER A 495 -8.23 20.73 13.56
CA SER A 495 -7.65 22.04 13.89
C SER A 495 -6.15 21.92 14.23
N GLY A 496 -5.39 23.00 13.99
CA GLY A 496 -3.98 23.05 14.36
C GLY A 496 -3.74 22.88 15.86
N ALA A 497 -4.63 23.41 16.70
CA ALA A 497 -4.58 23.22 18.15
C ALA A 497 -4.74 21.75 18.54
N TYR A 498 -5.73 21.05 17.98
CA TYR A 498 -5.94 19.62 18.22
C TYR A 498 -4.72 18.80 17.81
N ARG A 499 -4.15 19.08 16.63
CA ARG A 499 -2.95 18.38 16.13
C ARG A 499 -1.77 18.51 17.09
N ARG A 500 -1.50 19.71 17.63
CA ARG A 500 -0.44 19.91 18.64
C ARG A 500 -0.72 19.13 19.92
N THR A 501 -1.93 19.20 20.46
CA THR A 501 -2.30 18.43 21.66
C THR A 501 -2.09 16.93 21.46
N VAL A 502 -2.56 16.39 20.32
CA VAL A 502 -2.42 14.97 19.98
C VAL A 502 -0.95 14.55 19.92
N LEU A 503 -0.05 15.35 19.34
CA LEU A 503 1.39 15.01 19.30
C LEU A 503 1.97 14.72 20.70
N ALA A 504 1.73 15.59 21.68
CA ALA A 504 2.17 15.36 23.05
C ALA A 504 1.52 14.13 23.68
N SER A 505 0.20 13.99 23.52
CA SER A 505 -0.54 12.85 24.08
C SER A 505 -0.05 11.52 23.51
N LEU A 506 0.36 11.49 22.24
CA LEU A 506 0.93 10.29 21.61
C LEU A 506 2.32 9.96 22.16
N LEU A 507 3.16 10.95 22.47
CA LEU A 507 4.45 10.69 23.12
C LEU A 507 4.27 10.19 24.56
N GLN A 508 3.29 10.74 25.28
CA GLN A 508 2.91 10.22 26.60
C GLN A 508 2.39 8.78 26.52
N ARG A 509 1.52 8.48 25.54
CA ARG A 509 1.03 7.12 25.27
C ARG A 509 2.19 6.18 24.98
N PHE A 510 3.14 6.59 24.12
CA PHE A 510 4.34 5.82 23.82
C PHE A 510 5.14 5.48 25.07
N TRP A 511 5.32 6.44 25.98
CA TRP A 511 5.97 6.17 27.26
C TRP A 511 5.20 5.13 28.07
N LEU A 512 3.90 5.27 28.26
CA LEU A 512 3.09 4.30 29.01
C LEU A 512 3.16 2.89 28.40
N GLU A 513 3.08 2.77 27.07
CA GLU A 513 3.25 1.50 26.35
C GLU A 513 4.64 0.90 26.60
N SER A 514 5.70 1.72 26.61
CA SER A 514 7.06 1.25 26.92
C SER A 514 7.24 0.80 28.38
N GLN A 515 6.37 1.25 29.29
CA GLN A 515 6.34 0.79 30.69
C GLN A 515 5.47 -0.48 30.88
N GLY A 516 4.93 -1.05 29.80
CA GLY A 516 4.08 -2.25 29.86
C GLY A 516 2.62 -1.98 30.18
N GLN A 517 2.13 -0.74 29.99
CA GLN A 517 0.70 -0.46 30.12
C GLN A 517 -0.05 -0.76 28.81
N ASP A 518 -0.97 -1.72 28.87
CA ASP A 518 -1.74 -2.14 27.69
C ASP A 518 -3.08 -1.39 27.53
N ALA A 519 -3.63 -0.84 28.63
CA ALA A 519 -4.93 -0.17 28.68
C ALA A 519 -4.85 1.33 28.31
N VAL A 520 -4.05 1.66 27.30
CA VAL A 520 -3.79 3.03 26.83
C VAL A 520 -4.36 3.32 25.44
N SER A 521 -5.04 2.33 24.85
CA SER A 521 -5.75 2.41 23.58
C SER A 521 -7.16 1.87 23.73
N VAL A 522 -8.13 2.54 23.09
CA VAL A 522 -9.51 2.03 22.98
C VAL A 522 -9.55 0.71 22.20
N GLU A 523 -8.59 0.46 21.31
CA GLU A 523 -8.45 -0.81 20.59
C GLU A 523 -8.22 -2.00 21.54
N ASN A 524 -7.52 -1.75 22.65
CA ASN A 524 -7.22 -2.77 23.66
C ASN A 524 -8.29 -2.79 24.77
N PHE A 525 -9.27 -1.89 24.71
CA PHE A 525 -10.33 -1.82 25.70
C PHE A 525 -11.30 -2.98 25.50
N ARG A 526 -11.23 -3.97 26.40
CA ARG A 526 -12.22 -5.04 26.48
C ARG A 526 -13.33 -4.58 27.42
N LEU A 527 -14.54 -4.44 26.90
CA LEU A 527 -15.72 -4.32 27.75
C LEU A 527 -15.79 -5.58 28.61
N GLU A 528 -15.80 -5.42 29.93
CA GLU A 528 -16.14 -6.52 30.83
C GLU A 528 -17.50 -7.06 30.40
N ALA A 529 -17.58 -8.37 30.12
CA ALA A 529 -18.84 -8.99 29.77
C ALA A 529 -19.81 -8.73 30.94
N ALA A 530 -20.97 -8.13 30.64
CA ALA A 530 -22.05 -8.06 31.60
C ALA A 530 -22.37 -9.50 32.03
N VAL A 531 -22.17 -9.79 33.32
CA VAL A 531 -22.42 -11.08 33.97
C VAL A 531 -23.85 -11.53 33.78
#